data_AF-A0A3G8R6Z5-F1
#
_entry.id   AF-A0A3G8R6Z5-F1
#
_cell.length_a   1.000
_cell.length_b   1.000
_cell.length_c   1.000
_cell.angle_alpha   90.00
_cell.angle_beta   90.00
_cell.angle_gamma   90.00
#
_symmetry.space_group_name_H-M   'P 1'
#
loop_
_entity.id
_entity.type
_entity.pdbx_description
1 polymer ?
#
loop_
_entity_poly.entity_id
_entity_poly.type
_entity_poly.pdbx_seq_one_letter_code
_entity_poly.pdbx_strand_id
1 'polypeptide(L)'
;MDFITTFIPAVGWGVMPILAYMTKASPREQLTGTVIGAVLFALCVYINHPASLAPIPFVVSFISGIFWAAGQLFQFRSFQKVSASITIPVICGLQLIGTTLFAALILGEWITGYQYGMGVGSLLCILAGVLLTSYQGKSAGLSKPMPLRIIMMLVCSGLALSSYVVINQYFNISGLSVILPQSLGMLCSALVINLKGKHRLRFSPVLRNLFTGLVWSIANLALFISNGLIGMAASFPISQASIAIACVGSILLFKEKKSLYEWLAILVGITVLMIGVGMISLLKP
;
A
#
# COMPACT_ATOMS: atom_id res chain seq x y z
N MET A 1 -15.58 -12.61 -15.80
CA MET A 1 -14.87 -11.75 -14.82
C MET A 1 -13.40 -12.07 -14.94
N ASP A 2 -12.58 -11.10 -15.31
CA ASP A 2 -11.15 -11.35 -15.50
C ASP A 2 -10.46 -11.32 -14.13
N PHE A 3 -10.45 -12.47 -13.46
CA PHE A 3 -9.71 -12.71 -12.22
C PHE A 3 -8.28 -12.17 -12.31
N ILE A 4 -7.68 -12.26 -13.50
CA ILE A 4 -6.37 -11.71 -13.86
C ILE A 4 -6.30 -10.20 -13.55
N THR A 5 -7.23 -9.40 -14.07
CA THR A 5 -7.24 -7.93 -13.89
C THR A 5 -7.35 -7.54 -12.42
N THR A 6 -8.12 -8.31 -11.65
CA THR A 6 -8.32 -8.11 -10.21
C THR A 6 -7.09 -8.46 -9.37
N PHE A 7 -6.20 -9.32 -9.88
CA PHE A 7 -4.99 -9.77 -9.19
C PHE A 7 -3.73 -8.96 -9.58
N ILE A 8 -3.75 -8.22 -10.70
CA ILE A 8 -2.66 -7.32 -11.10
C ILE A 8 -2.25 -6.35 -9.96
N PRO A 9 -3.20 -5.70 -9.23
CA PRO A 9 -2.85 -4.84 -8.11
C PRO A 9 -2.05 -5.58 -7.02
N ALA A 10 -2.43 -6.81 -6.70
CA ALA A 10 -1.74 -7.62 -5.71
C ALA A 10 -0.29 -7.89 -6.11
N VAL A 11 -0.05 -8.26 -7.37
CA VAL A 11 1.30 -8.50 -7.86
C VAL A 11 2.11 -7.21 -7.88
N GLY A 12 1.58 -6.13 -8.46
CA GLY A 12 2.33 -4.89 -8.62
C GLY A 12 2.65 -4.22 -7.28
N TRP A 13 1.68 -4.11 -6.36
CA TRP A 13 1.95 -3.59 -5.01
C TRP A 13 2.77 -4.54 -4.15
N GLY A 14 2.73 -5.84 -4.41
CA GLY A 14 3.58 -6.82 -3.74
C GLY A 14 5.05 -6.71 -4.15
N VAL A 15 5.30 -6.50 -5.44
CA VAL A 15 6.64 -6.40 -6.03
C VAL A 15 7.27 -5.02 -5.83
N MET A 16 6.45 -3.95 -5.78
CA MET A 16 6.93 -2.57 -5.68
C MET A 16 7.86 -2.32 -4.47
N PRO A 17 7.54 -2.71 -3.22
CA PRO A 17 8.45 -2.56 -2.08
C PRO A 17 9.78 -3.29 -2.26
N ILE A 18 9.77 -4.46 -2.90
CA ILE A 18 10.95 -5.27 -3.18
C ILE A 18 11.86 -4.53 -4.17
N LEU A 19 11.29 -4.05 -5.29
CA LEU A 19 12.02 -3.26 -6.30
C LEU A 19 12.64 -2.01 -5.69
N ALA A 20 11.86 -1.26 -4.91
CA ALA A 20 12.34 -0.08 -4.21
C ALA A 20 13.54 -0.42 -3.32
N TYR A 21 13.43 -1.47 -2.51
CA TYR A 21 14.50 -1.89 -1.60
C TYR A 21 15.76 -2.36 -2.34
N MET A 22 15.62 -3.09 -3.45
CA MET A 22 16.74 -3.55 -4.29
C MET A 22 17.61 -2.40 -4.82
N THR A 23 17.04 -1.21 -5.02
CA THR A 23 17.80 -0.06 -5.54
C THR A 23 18.86 0.46 -4.56
N LYS A 24 18.80 0.09 -3.27
CA LYS A 24 19.64 0.63 -2.18
C LYS A 24 19.68 2.17 -2.14
N ALA A 25 18.64 2.80 -2.69
CA ALA A 25 18.48 4.23 -2.72
C ALA A 25 18.02 4.73 -1.33
N SER A 26 18.27 6.00 -1.04
CA SER A 26 17.69 6.63 0.15
C SER A 26 16.16 6.75 0.01
N PRO A 27 15.39 6.88 1.10
CA PRO A 27 13.93 6.91 1.02
C PRO A 27 13.41 8.08 0.17
N ARG A 28 14.14 9.19 0.15
CA ARG A 28 13.83 10.35 -0.70
C ARG A 28 14.06 10.06 -2.18
N GLU A 29 15.15 9.36 -2.51
CA GLU A 29 15.45 8.93 -3.89
C GLU A 29 14.44 7.87 -4.38
N GLN A 30 14.07 6.91 -3.53
CA GLN A 30 13.03 5.91 -3.82
C GLN A 30 11.70 6.59 -4.13
N LEU A 31 11.24 7.48 -3.24
CA LEU A 31 10.01 8.24 -3.44
C LEU A 31 10.08 9.06 -4.73
N THR A 32 11.14 9.84 -4.93
CA THR A 32 11.25 10.73 -6.09
C THR A 32 11.23 9.95 -7.41
N GLY A 33 12.00 8.86 -7.51
CA GLY A 33 12.01 8.04 -8.72
C GLY A 33 10.66 7.39 -8.99
N THR A 34 10.02 6.86 -7.95
CA THR A 34 8.69 6.23 -8.06
C THR A 34 7.65 7.24 -8.55
N VAL A 35 7.68 8.45 -8.02
CA VAL A 35 6.74 9.52 -8.39
C VAL A 35 6.98 10.04 -9.80
N ILE A 36 8.25 10.20 -10.22
CA ILE A 36 8.55 10.56 -11.61
C ILE A 36 8.02 9.48 -12.57
N GLY A 37 8.25 8.20 -12.27
CA GLY A 37 7.70 7.09 -13.06
C GLY A 37 6.17 7.15 -13.13
N ALA A 38 5.51 7.46 -12.01
CA ALA A 38 4.06 7.58 -11.96
C ALA A 38 3.49 8.76 -12.75
N VAL A 39 4.18 9.91 -12.76
CA VAL A 39 3.79 11.08 -13.57
C VAL A 39 3.96 10.78 -15.05
N LEU A 40 5.07 10.16 -15.47
CA LEU A 40 5.29 9.78 -16.86
C LEU A 40 4.19 8.82 -17.35
N PHE A 41 3.85 7.82 -16.54
CA PHE A 41 2.74 6.92 -16.84
C PHE A 41 1.41 7.68 -16.93
N ALA A 42 1.11 8.54 -15.96
CA ALA A 42 -0.13 9.30 -15.92
C ALA A 42 -0.28 10.24 -17.12
N LEU A 43 0.79 10.90 -17.56
CA LEU A 43 0.80 11.73 -18.76
C LEU A 43 0.52 10.89 -20.01
N CYS A 44 1.15 9.72 -20.13
CA CYS A 44 0.89 8.80 -21.23
C CYS A 44 -0.59 8.37 -21.27
N VAL A 45 -1.15 7.96 -20.13
CA VAL A 45 -2.58 7.60 -20.04
C VAL A 45 -3.48 8.77 -20.40
N TYR A 46 -3.19 9.97 -19.89
CA TYR A 46 -4.02 11.15 -20.16
C TYR A 46 -4.00 11.58 -21.63
N ILE A 47 -2.85 11.49 -22.31
CA ILE A 47 -2.74 11.83 -23.74
C ILE A 47 -3.59 10.87 -24.61
N ASN A 48 -3.59 9.57 -24.28
CA ASN A 48 -4.32 8.56 -25.03
C ASN A 48 -5.80 8.47 -24.65
N HIS A 49 -6.12 8.76 -23.38
CA HIS A 49 -7.46 8.72 -22.81
C HIS A 49 -7.71 9.96 -21.95
N PRO A 50 -7.99 11.12 -22.58
CA PRO A 50 -8.21 12.36 -21.84
C PRO A 50 -9.39 12.24 -20.88
N ALA A 51 -9.13 12.47 -19.60
CA ALA A 51 -10.14 12.46 -18.55
C ALA A 51 -10.53 13.89 -18.15
N SER A 52 -11.74 14.08 -17.64
CA SER A 52 -12.18 15.40 -17.16
C SER A 52 -11.32 15.85 -15.98
N LEU A 53 -10.77 17.08 -16.07
CA LEU A 53 -10.01 17.76 -15.02
C LEU A 53 -10.89 18.77 -14.28
N ALA A 54 -12.10 18.35 -13.89
CA ALA A 54 -13.00 19.19 -13.10
C ALA A 54 -12.33 19.60 -11.77
N PRO A 55 -12.54 20.84 -11.28
CA PRO A 55 -11.78 21.37 -10.14
C PRO A 55 -11.88 20.53 -8.86
N ILE A 56 -13.07 20.04 -8.52
CA ILE A 56 -13.28 19.23 -7.30
C ILE A 56 -12.57 17.87 -7.41
N PRO A 57 -12.84 17.03 -8.44
CA PRO A 57 -12.09 15.78 -8.65
C PRO A 57 -10.58 15.97 -8.69
N PHE A 58 -10.11 17.06 -9.33
CA PHE A 58 -8.70 17.38 -9.42
C PHE A 58 -8.09 17.62 -8.03
N VAL A 59 -8.68 18.50 -7.22
CA VAL A 59 -8.15 18.85 -5.89
C VAL A 59 -8.17 17.65 -4.95
N VAL A 60 -9.27 16.88 -4.94
CA VAL A 60 -9.39 15.69 -4.10
C VAL A 60 -8.35 14.63 -4.47
N SER A 61 -8.19 14.36 -5.76
CA SER A 61 -7.19 13.42 -6.28
C SER A 61 -5.76 13.92 -6.04
N PHE A 62 -5.52 15.23 -6.15
CA PHE A 62 -4.23 15.81 -5.80
C PHE A 62 -3.90 15.60 -4.32
N ILE A 63 -4.87 15.82 -3.42
CA ILE A 63 -4.71 15.57 -1.99
C ILE A 63 -4.46 14.08 -1.69
N SER A 64 -5.14 13.16 -2.39
CA SER A 64 -4.86 11.72 -2.24
C SER A 64 -3.40 11.38 -2.58
N GLY A 65 -2.84 12.06 -3.59
CA GLY A 65 -1.43 11.93 -3.97
C GLY A 65 -0.46 12.40 -2.87
N ILE A 66 -0.83 13.43 -2.11
CA ILE A 66 -0.05 13.90 -0.96
C ILE A 66 -0.03 12.85 0.15
N PHE A 67 -1.20 12.30 0.49
CA PHE A 67 -1.31 11.22 1.47
C PHE A 67 -0.50 10.00 1.06
N TRP A 68 -0.56 9.62 -0.22
CA TRP A 68 0.25 8.52 -0.74
C TRP A 68 1.75 8.79 -0.56
N ALA A 69 2.23 9.97 -0.97
CA ALA A 69 3.66 10.31 -0.89
C ALA A 69 4.17 10.36 0.56
N ALA A 70 3.35 10.87 1.48
CA ALA A 70 3.66 10.86 2.91
C ALA A 70 3.75 9.43 3.46
N GLY A 71 2.74 8.60 3.16
CA GLY A 71 2.69 7.20 3.58
C GLY A 71 3.87 6.39 3.06
N GLN A 72 4.20 6.55 1.79
CA GLN A 72 5.33 5.89 1.14
C GLN A 72 6.68 6.34 1.68
N LEU A 73 6.86 7.63 1.98
CA LEU A 73 8.10 8.10 2.59
C LEU A 73 8.34 7.42 3.94
N PHE A 74 7.30 7.28 4.77
CA PHE A 74 7.41 6.58 6.04
C PHE A 74 7.68 5.09 5.85
N GLN A 75 7.02 4.45 4.89
CA GLN A 75 7.24 3.05 4.53
C GLN A 75 8.70 2.78 4.12
N PHE A 76 9.24 3.58 3.20
CA PHE A 76 10.64 3.48 2.79
C PHE A 76 11.64 3.75 3.93
N ARG A 77 11.33 4.69 4.83
CA ARG A 77 12.13 4.94 6.03
C ARG A 77 12.09 3.77 7.01
N SER A 78 10.98 3.05 7.13
CA SER A 78 10.90 1.85 7.99
C SER A 78 11.74 0.71 7.45
N PHE A 79 11.78 0.49 6.13
CA PHE A 79 12.61 -0.58 5.55
C PHE A 79 14.11 -0.42 5.86
N GLN A 80 14.58 0.80 6.13
CA GLN A 80 15.96 1.07 6.51
C GLN A 80 16.23 0.87 8.01
N LYS A 81 15.18 0.78 8.84
CA LYS A 81 15.29 0.67 10.30
C LYS A 81 14.87 -0.70 10.82
N VAL A 82 13.96 -1.35 10.12
CA VAL A 82 13.40 -2.68 10.40
C VAL A 82 13.32 -3.42 9.08
N SER A 83 13.46 -4.75 9.12
CA SER A 83 13.37 -5.56 7.91
C SER A 83 12.05 -5.34 7.16
N ALA A 84 12.12 -5.49 5.84
CA ALA A 84 10.95 -5.35 4.97
C ALA A 84 9.90 -6.43 5.30
N SER A 85 10.34 -7.64 5.66
CA SER A 85 9.47 -8.76 6.03
C SER A 85 8.54 -8.49 7.21
N ILE A 86 8.91 -7.60 8.13
CA ILE A 86 8.08 -7.19 9.28
C ILE A 86 7.30 -5.93 8.96
N THR A 87 7.96 -4.95 8.35
CA THR A 87 7.38 -3.64 8.08
C THR A 87 6.16 -3.73 7.15
N ILE A 88 6.25 -4.55 6.10
CA ILE A 88 5.23 -4.62 5.05
C ILE A 88 3.90 -5.18 5.59
N PRO A 89 3.86 -6.35 6.26
CA PRO A 89 2.62 -6.85 6.85
C PRO A 89 1.95 -5.88 7.81
N VAL A 90 2.74 -5.18 8.65
CA VAL A 90 2.18 -4.21 9.61
C VAL A 90 1.52 -3.03 8.89
N ILE A 91 2.22 -2.40 7.93
CA ILE A 91 1.67 -1.22 7.23
C ILE A 91 0.45 -1.60 6.41
N CYS A 92 0.50 -2.68 5.64
CA CYS A 92 -0.61 -3.11 4.80
C CYS A 92 -1.79 -3.61 5.65
N GLY A 93 -1.53 -4.28 6.77
CA GLY A 93 -2.56 -4.66 7.73
C GLY A 93 -3.26 -3.45 8.35
N LEU A 94 -2.50 -2.44 8.78
CA LEU A 94 -3.06 -1.17 9.27
C LEU A 94 -3.84 -0.45 8.17
N GLN A 95 -3.35 -0.49 6.93
CA GLN A 95 -4.04 0.07 5.78
C GLN A 95 -5.39 -0.61 5.56
N LEU A 96 -5.42 -1.95 5.59
CA LEU A 96 -6.64 -2.74 5.41
C LEU A 96 -7.65 -2.51 6.54
N ILE A 97 -7.19 -2.44 7.78
CA ILE A 97 -8.04 -2.08 8.92
C ILE A 97 -8.63 -0.68 8.70
N GLY A 98 -7.80 0.30 8.34
CA GLY A 98 -8.22 1.69 8.11
C GLY A 98 -9.24 1.84 6.98
N THR A 99 -9.00 1.21 5.83
CA THR A 99 -9.93 1.27 4.69
C THR A 99 -11.24 0.54 4.97
N THR A 100 -11.19 -0.60 5.66
CA THR A 100 -12.39 -1.38 6.02
C THR A 100 -13.26 -0.63 7.02
N LEU A 101 -12.65 -0.03 8.05
CA LEU A 101 -13.39 0.79 9.03
C LEU A 101 -13.99 2.03 8.37
N PHE A 102 -13.28 2.66 7.43
CA PHE A 102 -13.83 3.78 6.67
C PHE A 102 -15.06 3.36 5.85
N ALA A 103 -14.97 2.23 5.13
CA ALA A 103 -16.09 1.71 4.36
C ALA A 103 -17.30 1.38 5.25
N ALA A 104 -17.07 0.71 6.38
CA ALA A 104 -18.11 0.36 7.33
C ALA A 104 -18.79 1.58 7.99
N LEU A 105 -17.99 2.52 8.51
CA LEU A 105 -18.47 3.60 9.38
C LEU A 105 -18.82 4.89 8.63
N ILE A 106 -18.08 5.21 7.56
CA ILE A 106 -18.23 6.48 6.82
C ILE A 106 -19.05 6.29 5.56
N LEU A 107 -18.81 5.21 4.80
CA LEU A 107 -19.63 4.90 3.62
C LEU A 107 -20.93 4.17 4.00
N GLY A 108 -21.04 3.66 5.23
CA GLY A 108 -22.24 3.00 5.73
C GLY A 108 -22.51 1.65 5.04
N GLU A 109 -21.47 0.97 4.55
CA GLU A 109 -21.64 -0.28 3.79
C GLU A 109 -22.09 -1.47 4.65
N TRP A 110 -21.96 -1.39 5.98
CA TRP A 110 -22.45 -2.43 6.89
C TRP A 110 -23.80 -2.01 7.48
N ILE A 111 -24.86 -2.68 7.04
CA ILE A 111 -26.24 -2.34 7.39
C ILE A 111 -26.85 -3.42 8.31
N THR A 112 -26.44 -4.68 8.14
CA THR A 112 -27.00 -5.83 8.85
C THR A 112 -26.09 -6.32 9.97
N GLY A 113 -26.67 -6.94 11.01
CA GLY A 113 -25.89 -7.56 12.10
C GLY A 113 -24.91 -8.64 11.59
N TYR A 114 -25.24 -9.33 10.50
CA TYR A 114 -24.34 -10.28 9.83
C TYR A 114 -23.12 -9.57 9.23
N GLN A 115 -23.31 -8.45 8.52
CA GLN A 115 -22.21 -7.67 7.94
C GLN A 115 -21.28 -7.13 9.04
N TYR A 116 -21.84 -6.62 10.14
CA TYR A 116 -21.02 -6.20 11.30
C TYR A 116 -20.26 -7.37 11.94
N GLY A 117 -20.90 -8.53 12.14
CA GLY A 117 -20.25 -9.70 12.73
C GLY A 117 -19.11 -10.25 11.87
N MET A 118 -19.35 -10.42 10.57
CA MET A 118 -18.34 -10.84 9.60
C MET A 118 -17.21 -9.80 9.48
N GLY A 119 -17.57 -8.52 9.43
CA GLY A 119 -16.64 -7.41 9.37
C GLY A 119 -15.71 -7.36 10.57
N VAL A 120 -16.24 -7.40 11.79
CA VAL A 120 -15.43 -7.45 13.02
C VAL A 120 -14.57 -8.71 13.07
N GLY A 121 -15.13 -9.88 12.76
CA GLY A 121 -14.38 -11.14 12.72
C GLY A 121 -13.20 -11.09 11.75
N SER A 122 -13.40 -10.50 10.57
CA SER A 122 -12.35 -10.34 9.57
C SER A 122 -11.23 -9.40 10.02
N LEU A 123 -11.56 -8.29 10.69
CA LEU A 123 -10.57 -7.36 11.25
C LEU A 123 -9.74 -8.03 12.34
N LEU A 124 -10.34 -8.88 13.17
CA LEU A 124 -9.62 -9.68 14.17
C LEU A 124 -8.68 -10.68 13.50
N CYS A 125 -9.10 -11.36 12.44
CA CYS A 125 -8.24 -12.24 11.65
C CYS A 125 -7.06 -11.47 11.04
N ILE A 126 -7.31 -10.30 10.43
CA ILE A 126 -6.25 -9.46 9.87
C ILE A 126 -5.26 -9.05 10.95
N LEU A 127 -5.74 -8.57 12.10
CA LEU A 127 -4.89 -8.18 13.22
C LEU A 127 -4.04 -9.36 13.73
N ALA A 128 -4.65 -10.53 13.91
CA ALA A 128 -3.94 -11.74 14.32
C ALA A 128 -2.88 -12.16 13.28
N GLY A 129 -3.22 -12.12 11.99
CA GLY A 129 -2.29 -12.43 10.91
C GLY A 129 -1.10 -11.47 10.85
N VAL A 130 -1.33 -10.17 11.05
CA VAL A 130 -0.27 -9.15 11.15
C VAL A 130 0.65 -9.41 12.34
N LEU A 131 0.09 -9.75 13.51
CA LEU A 131 0.88 -10.06 14.71
C LEU A 131 1.74 -11.30 14.52
N LEU A 132 1.18 -12.35 13.91
CA LEU A 132 1.89 -13.61 13.62
C LEU A 132 3.01 -13.41 12.58
N THR A 133 2.74 -12.69 11.50
CA THR A 133 3.77 -12.37 10.47
C THR A 133 4.88 -11.47 11.00
N SER A 134 4.59 -10.67 12.02
CA SER A 134 5.57 -9.79 12.67
C SER A 134 6.35 -10.46 13.79
N TYR A 135 6.04 -11.72 14.11
CA TYR A 135 6.71 -12.46 15.18
C TYR A 135 8.20 -12.62 14.90
N GLN A 136 9.02 -12.35 15.91
CA GLN A 136 10.46 -12.59 15.92
C GLN A 136 10.79 -13.54 17.05
N GLY A 137 11.51 -14.62 16.73
CA GLY A 137 11.92 -15.61 17.71
C GLY A 137 13.05 -15.07 18.61
N LYS A 138 13.12 -15.56 19.85
CA LYS A 138 14.16 -15.18 20.84
C LYS A 138 15.60 -15.40 20.35
N SER A 139 15.82 -16.20 19.31
CA SER A 139 17.14 -16.45 18.71
C SER A 139 17.69 -15.30 17.86
N ALA A 140 16.91 -14.25 17.61
CA ALA A 140 17.32 -13.12 16.76
C ALA A 140 18.15 -12.04 17.48
N GLY A 141 18.52 -12.21 18.76
CA GLY A 141 19.36 -11.24 19.49
C GLY A 141 18.69 -9.88 19.78
N LEU A 142 17.42 -9.68 19.41
CA LEU A 142 16.62 -8.52 19.80
C LEU A 142 15.78 -8.86 21.03
N SER A 143 16.36 -8.71 22.21
CA SER A 143 15.63 -8.65 23.49
C SER A 143 14.94 -7.30 23.73
N LYS A 144 15.01 -6.35 22.78
CA LYS A 144 14.44 -5.01 22.93
C LYS A 144 13.15 -4.85 22.11
N PRO A 145 12.06 -4.36 22.73
CA PRO A 145 10.83 -4.05 22.02
C PRO A 145 11.09 -2.99 20.95
N MET A 146 10.28 -3.00 19.89
CA MET A 146 10.40 -2.03 18.80
C MET A 146 10.31 -0.60 19.35
N PRO A 147 11.25 0.30 19.02
CA PRO A 147 11.22 1.67 19.50
C PRO A 147 9.90 2.36 19.12
N LEU A 148 9.31 3.11 20.05
CA LEU A 148 8.04 3.84 19.85
C LEU A 148 8.06 4.71 18.58
N ARG A 149 9.20 5.34 18.28
CA ARG A 149 9.38 6.16 17.07
C ARG A 149 9.16 5.36 15.77
N ILE A 150 9.53 4.08 15.74
CA ILE A 150 9.31 3.22 14.58
C ILE A 150 7.83 2.83 14.52
N ILE A 151 7.22 2.45 15.63
CA ILE A 151 5.79 2.14 15.71
C ILE A 151 4.96 3.32 15.19
N MET A 152 5.22 4.53 15.68
CA MET A 152 4.56 5.75 15.19
C MET A 152 4.74 5.96 13.68
N MET A 153 5.92 5.63 13.14
CA MET A 153 6.18 5.73 11.71
C MET A 153 5.35 4.73 10.89
N LEU A 154 5.20 3.49 11.37
CA LEU A 154 4.36 2.47 10.75
C LEU A 154 2.88 2.87 10.78
N VAL A 155 2.41 3.38 11.93
CA VAL A 155 1.04 3.86 12.10
C VAL A 155 0.75 5.04 11.18
N CYS A 156 1.61 6.07 11.16
CA CYS A 156 1.46 7.20 10.24
C CYS A 156 1.48 6.77 8.78
N SER A 157 2.31 5.77 8.43
CA SER A 157 2.33 5.20 7.07
C SER A 157 0.99 4.54 6.73
N GLY A 158 0.51 3.62 7.57
CA GLY A 158 -0.76 2.92 7.38
C GLY A 158 -1.95 3.87 7.29
N LEU A 159 -2.03 4.88 8.16
CA LEU A 159 -3.11 5.88 8.14
C LEU A 159 -3.09 6.75 6.89
N ALA A 160 -1.91 7.23 6.47
CA ALA A 160 -1.78 8.03 5.26
C ALA A 160 -2.12 7.21 4.00
N LEU A 161 -1.65 5.96 3.93
CA LEU A 161 -2.00 5.05 2.83
C LEU A 161 -3.49 4.65 2.85
N SER A 162 -4.12 4.55 4.01
CA SER A 162 -5.58 4.36 4.11
C SER A 162 -6.31 5.55 3.53
N SER A 163 -5.91 6.76 3.95
CA SER A 163 -6.51 8.04 3.53
C SER A 163 -6.40 8.23 2.01
N TYR A 164 -5.26 7.86 1.42
CA TYR A 164 -5.05 7.89 -0.03
C TYR A 164 -6.11 7.08 -0.79
N VAL A 165 -6.44 5.88 -0.32
CA VAL A 165 -7.38 4.97 -1.00
C VAL A 165 -8.80 5.49 -0.89
N VAL A 166 -9.20 5.93 0.31
CA VAL A 166 -10.62 6.19 0.62
C VAL A 166 -11.12 7.56 0.17
N ILE A 167 -10.24 8.56 0.07
CA ILE A 167 -10.67 9.94 -0.20
C ILE A 167 -11.33 10.07 -1.57
N ASN A 168 -10.76 9.47 -2.63
CA ASN A 168 -11.36 9.54 -3.96
C ASN A 168 -12.69 8.79 -4.06
N GLN A 169 -12.83 7.73 -3.26
CA GLN A 169 -14.05 6.94 -3.19
C GLN A 169 -15.18 7.71 -2.52
N TYR A 170 -14.89 8.41 -1.42
CA TYR A 170 -15.88 9.24 -0.74
C TYR A 170 -16.52 10.29 -1.67
N PHE A 171 -15.73 10.85 -2.59
CA PHE A 171 -16.21 11.80 -3.60
C PHE A 171 -16.69 11.14 -4.90
N ASN A 172 -16.76 9.81 -4.98
CA ASN A 172 -17.17 9.04 -6.16
C ASN A 172 -16.43 9.46 -7.45
N ILE A 173 -15.12 9.72 -7.36
CA ILE A 173 -14.33 10.18 -8.50
C ILE A 173 -13.98 9.00 -9.42
N SER A 174 -14.20 9.17 -10.72
CA SER A 174 -13.89 8.15 -11.72
C SER A 174 -12.39 7.85 -11.78
N GLY A 175 -12.03 6.58 -11.95
CA GLY A 175 -10.64 6.11 -11.87
C GLY A 175 -9.66 6.83 -12.80
N LEU A 176 -10.04 7.08 -14.06
CA LEU A 176 -9.17 7.78 -15.02
C LEU A 176 -8.94 9.25 -14.63
N SER A 177 -9.94 9.92 -14.06
CA SER A 177 -9.80 11.30 -13.56
C SER A 177 -8.91 11.42 -12.32
N VAL A 178 -8.66 10.31 -11.60
CA VAL A 178 -7.77 10.30 -10.43
C VAL A 178 -6.29 10.28 -10.84
N ILE A 179 -5.93 9.53 -11.89
CA ILE A 179 -4.53 9.14 -12.18
C ILE A 179 -3.60 10.34 -12.30
N LEU A 180 -3.93 11.32 -13.17
CA LEU A 180 -3.06 12.46 -13.42
C LEU A 180 -2.97 13.42 -12.22
N PRO A 181 -4.09 13.94 -11.66
CA PRO A 181 -4.00 14.84 -10.52
C PRO A 181 -3.33 14.19 -9.30
N GLN A 182 -3.57 12.90 -9.06
CA GLN A 182 -2.91 12.15 -7.98
C GLN A 182 -1.39 12.07 -8.17
N SER A 183 -0.92 11.72 -9.37
CA SER A 183 0.52 11.72 -9.67
C SER A 183 1.15 13.10 -9.50
N LEU A 184 0.43 14.19 -9.83
CA LEU A 184 0.90 15.56 -9.60
C LEU A 184 0.98 15.91 -8.10
N GLY A 185 0.01 15.48 -7.29
CA GLY A 185 0.04 15.63 -5.83
C GLY A 185 1.22 14.89 -5.20
N MET A 186 1.51 13.69 -5.70
CA MET A 186 2.69 12.92 -5.32
C MET A 186 3.99 13.67 -5.68
N LEU A 187 4.06 14.25 -6.89
CA LEU A 187 5.22 15.01 -7.38
C LEU A 187 5.46 16.26 -6.55
N CYS A 188 4.42 17.04 -6.29
CA CYS A 188 4.50 18.23 -5.44
C CYS A 188 5.05 17.87 -4.05
N SER A 189 4.53 16.80 -3.46
CA SER A 189 5.01 16.31 -2.16
C SER A 189 6.47 15.90 -2.18
N ALA A 190 6.89 15.13 -3.19
CA ALA A 190 8.29 14.73 -3.36
C ALA A 190 9.21 15.96 -3.50
N LEU A 191 8.82 16.96 -4.29
CA LEU A 191 9.58 18.21 -4.43
C LEU A 191 9.72 18.94 -3.09
N VAL A 192 8.61 19.13 -2.34
CA VAL A 192 8.63 19.78 -1.02
C VAL A 192 9.52 19.01 -0.03
N ILE A 193 9.42 17.68 0.00
CA ILE A 193 10.26 16.81 0.84
C ILE A 193 11.74 16.96 0.47
N ASN A 194 12.05 17.07 -0.82
CA ASN A 194 13.42 17.21 -1.30
C ASN A 194 14.02 18.58 -1.00
N LEU A 195 13.24 19.66 -1.10
CA LEU A 195 13.66 21.02 -0.72
C LEU A 195 14.06 21.11 0.77
N LYS A 196 13.36 20.40 1.65
CA LYS A 196 13.67 20.33 3.09
C LYS A 196 14.86 19.42 3.42
N GLY A 197 15.39 18.71 2.43
CA GLY A 197 16.39 17.69 2.64
C GLY A 197 17.82 18.19 2.47
N LYS A 198 18.69 17.90 3.45
CA LYS A 198 20.08 18.41 3.49
C LYS A 198 21.00 17.86 2.40
N HIS A 199 20.75 16.64 1.92
CA HIS A 199 21.58 16.02 0.88
C HIS A 199 20.90 16.05 -0.49
N ARG A 200 21.68 16.38 -1.52
CA ARG A 200 21.27 16.29 -2.93
C ARG A 200 20.93 14.85 -3.31
N LEU A 201 19.96 14.70 -4.19
CA LEU A 201 19.56 13.41 -4.73
C LEU A 201 20.58 12.93 -5.75
N ARG A 202 20.88 11.63 -5.74
CA ARG A 202 21.70 11.01 -6.78
C ARG A 202 20.81 10.62 -7.96
N PHE A 203 21.24 10.96 -9.17
CA PHE A 203 20.48 10.69 -10.38
C PHE A 203 20.28 9.20 -10.65
N SER A 204 21.36 8.40 -10.56
CA SER A 204 21.29 6.96 -10.88
C SER A 204 20.29 6.16 -10.02
N PRO A 205 20.26 6.30 -8.68
CA PRO A 205 19.26 5.64 -7.84
C PRO A 205 17.82 6.11 -8.09
N VAL A 206 17.61 7.40 -8.40
CA VAL A 206 16.30 7.94 -8.80
C VAL A 206 15.86 7.28 -10.10
N LEU A 207 16.75 7.19 -11.10
CA LEU A 207 16.46 6.58 -12.40
C LEU A 207 16.03 5.11 -12.27
N ARG A 208 16.71 4.34 -11.40
CA ARG A 208 16.35 2.95 -11.13
C ARG A 208 14.96 2.79 -10.51
N ASN A 209 14.49 3.79 -9.75
CA ASN A 209 13.17 3.77 -9.12
C ASN A 209 12.03 4.24 -10.03
N LEU A 210 12.30 4.71 -11.26
CA LEU A 210 11.23 4.97 -12.24
C LEU A 210 10.44 3.70 -12.52
N PHE A 211 11.13 2.55 -12.60
CA PHE A 211 10.47 1.26 -12.81
C PHE A 211 9.52 0.89 -11.66
N THR A 212 9.91 1.17 -10.41
CA THR A 212 9.02 1.06 -9.25
C THR A 212 7.74 1.89 -9.43
N GLY A 213 7.88 3.11 -9.97
CA GLY A 213 6.76 3.99 -10.31
C GLY A 213 5.82 3.39 -11.36
N LEU A 214 6.38 2.85 -12.44
CA LEU A 214 5.59 2.21 -13.50
C LEU A 214 4.80 1.00 -12.98
N VAL A 215 5.44 0.13 -12.19
CA VAL A 215 4.77 -1.03 -11.58
C VAL A 215 3.64 -0.59 -10.65
N TRP A 216 3.89 0.44 -9.82
CA TRP A 216 2.85 0.99 -8.96
C TRP A 216 1.69 1.59 -9.76
N SER A 217 1.97 2.31 -10.85
CA SER A 217 0.93 2.94 -11.67
C SER A 217 0.07 1.93 -12.43
N ILE A 218 0.67 0.85 -12.96
CA ILE A 218 -0.07 -0.25 -13.58
C ILE A 218 -1.00 -0.91 -12.56
N ALA A 219 -0.48 -1.19 -11.35
CA ALA A 219 -1.28 -1.74 -10.25
C ALA A 219 -2.44 -0.80 -9.85
N ASN A 220 -2.16 0.50 -9.77
CA ASN A 220 -3.16 1.51 -9.39
C ASN A 220 -4.25 1.67 -10.46
N LEU A 221 -3.90 1.65 -11.75
CA LEU A 221 -4.86 1.63 -12.85
C LEU A 221 -5.73 0.36 -12.82
N ALA A 222 -5.11 -0.82 -12.66
CA ALA A 222 -5.82 -2.08 -12.57
C ALA A 222 -6.78 -2.13 -11.36
N LEU A 223 -6.40 -1.50 -10.24
CA LEU A 223 -7.27 -1.36 -9.08
C LEU A 223 -8.49 -0.51 -9.43
N PHE A 224 -8.32 0.64 -10.10
CA PHE A 224 -9.46 1.48 -10.48
C PHE A 224 -10.41 0.77 -11.46
N ILE A 225 -9.87 0.00 -12.41
CA ILE A 225 -10.68 -0.85 -13.28
C ILE A 225 -11.44 -1.89 -12.45
N SER A 226 -10.76 -2.55 -11.51
CA SER A 226 -11.37 -3.55 -10.63
C SER A 226 -12.46 -2.96 -9.73
N ASN A 227 -12.27 -1.75 -9.21
CA ASN A 227 -13.27 -1.03 -8.42
C ASN A 227 -14.55 -0.81 -9.24
N GLY A 228 -14.43 -0.49 -10.53
CA GLY A 228 -15.57 -0.34 -11.43
C GLY A 228 -16.30 -1.65 -11.76
N LEU A 229 -15.62 -2.80 -11.66
CA LEU A 229 -16.18 -4.12 -12.00
C LEU A 229 -16.81 -4.85 -10.82
N ILE A 230 -16.16 -4.81 -9.64
CA ILE A 230 -16.56 -5.60 -8.46
C ILE A 230 -16.72 -4.75 -7.19
N GLY A 231 -16.55 -3.43 -7.27
CA GLY A 231 -16.60 -2.53 -6.12
C GLY A 231 -15.32 -2.56 -5.27
N MET A 232 -15.05 -1.45 -4.57
CA MET A 232 -13.87 -1.30 -3.70
C MET A 232 -13.85 -2.31 -2.55
N ALA A 233 -15.02 -2.57 -1.95
CA ALA A 233 -15.18 -3.47 -0.81
C ALA A 233 -14.64 -4.88 -1.11
N ALA A 234 -14.73 -5.33 -2.37
CA ALA A 234 -14.17 -6.60 -2.81
C ALA A 234 -12.75 -6.45 -3.42
N SER A 235 -12.55 -5.48 -4.32
CA SER A 235 -11.27 -5.33 -5.05
C SER A 235 -10.08 -4.97 -4.16
N PHE A 236 -10.28 -4.10 -3.17
CA PHE A 236 -9.19 -3.63 -2.33
C PHE A 236 -8.67 -4.74 -1.41
N PRO A 237 -9.51 -5.51 -0.69
CA PRO A 237 -9.00 -6.66 0.06
C PRO A 237 -8.31 -7.69 -0.85
N ILE A 238 -8.84 -8.00 -2.04
CA ILE A 238 -8.17 -8.91 -2.99
C ILE A 238 -6.76 -8.41 -3.34
N SER A 239 -6.59 -7.10 -3.55
CA SER A 239 -5.27 -6.49 -3.80
C SER A 239 -4.29 -6.65 -2.63
N GLN A 240 -4.75 -6.91 -1.40
CA GLN A 240 -3.91 -7.15 -0.24
C GLN A 240 -3.27 -8.54 -0.21
N ALA A 241 -3.54 -9.42 -1.19
CA ALA A 241 -2.66 -10.56 -1.46
C ALA A 241 -1.21 -10.13 -1.76
N SER A 242 -1.00 -8.85 -2.12
CA SER A 242 0.31 -8.19 -2.16
C SER A 242 1.14 -8.38 -0.89
N ILE A 243 0.51 -8.49 0.29
CA ILE A 243 1.20 -8.71 1.57
C ILE A 243 1.99 -10.00 1.55
N ALA A 244 1.36 -11.09 1.08
CA ALA A 244 2.00 -12.40 1.01
C ALA A 244 3.20 -12.36 0.03
N ILE A 245 3.00 -11.76 -1.15
CA ILE A 245 4.02 -11.61 -2.19
C ILE A 245 5.20 -10.81 -1.67
N ALA A 246 4.93 -9.66 -1.03
CA ALA A 246 5.95 -8.76 -0.55
C ALA A 246 6.70 -9.32 0.66
N CYS A 247 5.99 -9.93 1.61
CA CYS A 247 6.59 -10.53 2.80
C CYS A 247 7.49 -11.70 2.43
N VAL A 248 6.95 -12.71 1.74
CA VAL A 248 7.72 -13.91 1.33
C VAL A 248 8.83 -13.52 0.34
N GLY A 249 8.51 -12.68 -0.64
CA GLY A 249 9.49 -12.20 -1.63
C GLY A 249 10.64 -11.44 -0.99
N SER A 250 10.38 -10.59 0.01
CA SER A 250 11.44 -9.89 0.75
C SER A 250 12.36 -10.84 1.51
N ILE A 251 11.83 -11.87 2.16
CA ILE A 251 12.63 -12.85 2.89
C ILE A 251 13.53 -13.64 1.94
N LEU A 252 12.97 -14.14 0.83
CA LEU A 252 13.68 -14.97 -0.13
C LEU A 252 14.75 -14.17 -0.89
N LEU A 253 14.40 -12.99 -1.39
CA LEU A 253 15.32 -12.18 -2.22
C LEU A 253 16.40 -11.49 -1.40
N PHE A 254 16.10 -11.04 -0.18
CA PHE A 254 17.08 -10.41 0.70
C PHE A 254 17.80 -11.40 1.62
N LYS A 255 17.51 -12.70 1.46
CA LYS A 255 18.13 -13.81 2.21
C LYS A 255 18.09 -13.57 3.73
N GLU A 256 16.95 -13.07 4.21
CA GLU A 256 16.76 -12.84 5.65
C GLU A 256 16.78 -14.18 6.39
N LYS A 257 17.66 -14.32 7.38
CA LYS A 257 17.71 -15.53 8.19
C LYS A 257 16.49 -15.57 9.10
N LYS A 258 15.67 -16.61 8.94
CA LYS A 258 14.49 -16.89 9.77
C LYS A 258 14.62 -18.29 10.36
N SER A 259 14.31 -18.42 11.63
CA SER A 259 14.15 -19.71 12.30
C SER A 259 12.90 -20.44 11.79
N LEU A 260 12.84 -21.75 12.03
CA LEU A 260 11.69 -22.57 11.64
C LEU A 260 10.38 -22.07 12.29
N TYR A 261 10.44 -21.61 13.54
CA TYR A 261 9.30 -21.02 14.25
C TYR A 261 8.84 -19.68 13.64
N GLU A 262 9.77 -18.84 13.20
CA GLU A 262 9.42 -17.58 12.51
C GLU A 262 8.77 -17.86 11.16
N TRP A 263 9.29 -18.83 10.40
CA TRP A 263 8.67 -19.26 9.14
C TRP A 263 7.25 -19.79 9.35
N LEU A 264 7.04 -20.65 10.35
CA LEU A 264 5.72 -21.14 10.70
C LEU A 264 4.78 -19.99 11.08
N ALA A 265 5.23 -19.05 11.91
CA ALA A 265 4.44 -17.89 12.30
C ALA A 265 4.08 -17.00 11.09
N ILE A 266 5.01 -16.81 10.15
CA ILE A 266 4.76 -16.05 8.91
C ILE A 266 3.74 -16.77 8.03
N LEU A 267 3.89 -18.07 7.80
CA LEU A 267 2.98 -18.84 6.94
C LEU A 267 1.57 -18.87 7.54
N VAL A 268 1.44 -19.20 8.83
CA VAL A 268 0.15 -19.20 9.53
C VAL A 268 -0.45 -17.79 9.54
N GLY A 269 0.37 -16.77 9.81
CA GLY A 269 -0.07 -15.39 9.82
C GLY A 269 -0.60 -14.91 8.47
N ILE A 270 0.08 -15.25 7.37
CA ILE A 270 -0.40 -14.98 6.01
C ILE A 270 -1.72 -15.72 5.76
N THR A 271 -1.83 -17.01 6.13
CA THR A 271 -3.07 -17.76 5.96
C THR A 271 -4.24 -17.13 6.71
N VAL A 272 -4.06 -16.78 8.00
CA VAL A 272 -5.09 -16.13 8.81
C VAL A 272 -5.47 -14.76 8.25
N LEU A 273 -4.49 -14.00 7.77
CA LEU A 273 -4.73 -12.72 7.11
C LEU A 273 -5.57 -12.90 5.84
N MET A 274 -5.23 -13.88 5.00
CA MET A 274 -5.95 -14.16 3.76
C MET A 274 -7.38 -14.65 4.01
N ILE A 275 -7.62 -15.38 5.11
CA ILE A 275 -8.97 -15.72 5.56
C ILE A 275 -9.75 -14.45 5.89
N GLY A 276 -9.15 -13.53 6.67
CA GLY A 276 -9.78 -12.24 6.97
C GLY A 276 -10.08 -11.41 5.71
N VAL A 277 -9.12 -11.32 4.78
CA VAL A 277 -9.33 -10.69 3.47
C VAL A 277 -10.51 -11.31 2.73
N GLY A 278 -10.57 -12.65 2.65
CA GLY A 278 -11.67 -13.36 2.00
C GLY A 278 -13.01 -13.09 2.66
N MET A 279 -13.07 -13.06 4.00
CA MET A 279 -14.28 -12.72 4.74
C MET A 279 -14.80 -11.32 4.39
N ILE A 280 -13.91 -10.32 4.28
CA ILE A 280 -14.30 -8.96 3.87
C ILE A 280 -14.78 -8.94 2.43
N SER A 281 -14.10 -9.62 1.52
CA SER A 281 -14.49 -9.64 0.09
C SER A 281 -15.86 -10.28 -0.15
N LEU A 282 -16.35 -11.10 0.78
CA LEU A 282 -17.68 -11.69 0.72
C LEU A 282 -18.78 -10.75 1.23
N LEU A 283 -18.42 -9.63 1.87
CA LEU A 283 -19.35 -8.58 2.24
C LEU A 283 -19.75 -7.82 0.98
N LYS A 284 -20.84 -8.27 0.37
CA LYS A 284 -21.53 -7.46 -0.63
C LYS A 284 -22.33 -6.37 0.10
N PRO A 285 -22.31 -5.12 -0.38
CA PRO A 285 -23.31 -4.14 -0.03
C PRO A 285 -24.70 -4.59 -0.49
#